data_AF-A0A179I7S4-F1
#
_entry.id   AF-A0A179I7S4-F1
#
_cell.length_a   1.000
_cell.length_b   1.000
_cell.length_c   1.000
_cell.angle_alpha   90.00
_cell.angle_beta   90.00
_cell.angle_gamma   90.00
#
_symmetry.space_group_name_H-M   'P 1'
#
loop_
_entity.id
_entity.type
_entity.pdbx_description
1 polymer ?
#
loop_
_entity_poly.entity_id
_entity_poly.type
_entity_poly.pdbx_seq_one_letter_code
_entity_poly.pdbx_strand_id
1 'polypeptide(L)'
;MERLDWAREALVTYINHLDRSTVWAAVAGLLVLVATISYLRTSIEARPARDGQPATPRQHPYLVPFVGHAPQFIACREWFLHSLRGLYPEGIFSIRFFGGLHSIVFSPALRDSILSTPRSTANDDFLPPLLLRSTFGVSKSGTDAYCAIEHELRDIAASMQTKTGFQPLVDVTLAHIRRNIADLVTFNSSPADQADWERASGAEVVEDSKGQTFAQVDLLELVRNFVAETANPGLFGTNFVENFPDAWQHLWKFDAAFIKMTFAPSWLPIPSVGLGRAAARQFRQHLCEFHEAMDKHLAGEEPGIKWQDLDNVSPLVKARVEVFQRGNLPTEARTAADLALVWAMNANANVLVAWMIWEISRDAVLVEQIREEIAPYVRVAQPVNDFGGAVWLAPELEYVDLDGLLTKCPLLMGAYIETLRLYAGAWLMRKVAKDVVISEPGKEQTYLLKQGTYVHCPQDLHQLDPEYFDDPKEFIPQRHVHETEDKQGSMVRTVKTDTMKPYDEASLLSGSSEFTLREMMIYPAVMLSLYEFLAPEGKGWALPQIEKRAATRHPRRPMAVWVRRKKV
;
A
#
# COMPACT_ATOMS: atom_id res chain seq x y z
N MET A 1 -0.33 -63.84 -9.86
CA MET A 1 -1.54 -63.00 -9.86
C MET A 1 -2.42 -63.32 -8.66
N GLU A 2 -2.75 -64.59 -8.40
CA GLU A 2 -3.57 -65.02 -7.24
C GLU A 2 -3.13 -64.49 -5.85
N ARG A 3 -1.82 -64.39 -5.56
CA ARG A 3 -1.35 -63.85 -4.27
C ARG A 3 -1.60 -62.35 -4.09
N LEU A 4 -1.66 -61.59 -5.18
CA LEU A 4 -1.96 -60.16 -5.18
C LEU A 4 -3.47 -59.93 -5.04
N ASP A 5 -4.28 -60.79 -5.66
CA ASP A 5 -5.75 -60.71 -5.56
C ASP A 5 -6.25 -61.10 -4.16
N TRP A 6 -5.69 -62.15 -3.56
CA TRP A 6 -5.98 -62.50 -2.16
C TRP A 6 -5.59 -61.39 -1.17
N ALA A 7 -4.40 -60.81 -1.34
CA ALA A 7 -3.94 -59.73 -0.48
C ALA A 7 -4.84 -58.48 -0.61
N ARG A 8 -5.33 -58.20 -1.82
CA ARG A 8 -6.25 -57.10 -2.09
C ARG A 8 -7.63 -57.34 -1.45
N GLU A 9 -8.20 -58.53 -1.59
CA GLU A 9 -9.49 -58.88 -0.96
C GLU A 9 -9.41 -58.86 0.56
N ALA A 10 -8.35 -59.40 1.15
CA ALA A 10 -8.13 -59.37 2.59
C ALA A 10 -8.00 -57.93 3.13
N LEU A 11 -7.33 -57.05 2.39
CA LEU A 11 -7.19 -55.63 2.74
C LEU A 11 -8.54 -54.91 2.69
N VAL A 12 -9.36 -55.17 1.67
CA VAL A 12 -10.70 -54.56 1.51
C VAL A 12 -11.64 -54.99 2.64
N THR A 13 -11.66 -56.28 3.00
CA THR A 13 -12.49 -56.77 4.11
C THR A 13 -12.04 -56.20 5.46
N TYR A 14 -10.73 -56.06 5.68
CA TYR A 14 -10.18 -55.43 6.88
C TYR A 14 -10.55 -53.94 6.99
N ILE A 15 -10.43 -53.18 5.89
CA ILE A 15 -10.82 -51.76 5.84
C ILE A 15 -12.32 -51.58 6.12
N ASN A 16 -13.17 -52.49 5.62
CA ASN A 16 -14.61 -52.47 5.86
C ASN A 16 -15.01 -52.83 7.30
N HIS A 17 -14.09 -53.36 8.12
CA HIS A 17 -14.32 -53.70 9.54
C HIS A 17 -13.73 -52.66 10.52
N LEU A 18 -13.01 -51.65 10.02
CA LEU A 18 -12.53 -50.56 10.86
C LEU A 18 -13.70 -49.61 11.15
N ASP A 19 -14.02 -49.40 12.42
CA ASP A 19 -14.92 -48.32 12.80
C ASP A 19 -14.32 -46.98 12.34
N ARG A 20 -15.19 -46.04 11.97
CA ARG A 20 -14.85 -44.71 11.45
C ARG A 20 -13.86 -44.00 12.38
N SER A 21 -13.98 -44.22 13.69
CA SER A 21 -13.05 -43.72 14.71
C SER A 21 -11.60 -44.23 14.53
N THR A 22 -11.42 -45.50 14.17
CA THR A 22 -10.12 -46.13 13.98
C THR A 22 -9.47 -45.68 12.68
N VAL A 23 -10.26 -45.50 11.62
CA VAL A 23 -9.78 -44.91 10.36
C VAL A 23 -9.30 -43.48 10.60
N TRP A 24 -10.07 -42.65 11.32
CA TRP A 24 -9.64 -41.29 11.65
C TRP A 24 -8.41 -41.25 12.55
N ALA A 25 -8.30 -42.15 13.53
CA ALA A 25 -7.12 -42.25 14.38
C ALA A 25 -5.87 -42.66 13.58
N ALA A 26 -5.99 -43.61 12.64
CA ALA A 26 -4.90 -44.01 11.76
C ALA A 26 -4.47 -42.87 10.82
N VAL A 27 -5.43 -42.15 10.23
CA VAL A 27 -5.17 -40.95 9.41
C VAL A 27 -4.47 -39.86 10.24
N ALA A 28 -4.96 -39.57 11.44
CA ALA A 28 -4.34 -38.60 12.34
C ALA A 28 -2.91 -39.02 12.73
N GLY A 29 -2.70 -40.29 13.08
CA GLY A 29 -1.39 -40.85 13.38
C GLY A 29 -0.41 -40.74 12.21
N LEU A 30 -0.86 -41.04 10.99
CA LEU A 30 -0.06 -40.88 9.78
C LEU A 30 0.30 -39.40 9.53
N LEU A 31 -0.65 -38.48 9.71
CA LEU A 31 -0.40 -37.05 9.56
C LEU A 31 0.62 -36.54 10.59
N VAL A 32 0.51 -36.95 11.85
CA VAL A 32 1.48 -36.60 12.91
C VAL A 32 2.87 -37.16 12.59
N LEU A 33 2.94 -38.42 12.13
CA LEU A 33 4.20 -39.05 11.74
C LEU A 33 4.86 -38.32 10.57
N VAL A 34 4.10 -38.04 9.51
CA VAL A 34 4.57 -37.28 8.34
C VAL A 34 5.04 -35.89 8.76
N ALA A 35 4.32 -35.23 9.65
CA ALA A 35 4.68 -33.90 10.14
C ALA A 35 5.96 -33.93 10.99
N THR A 36 6.11 -34.93 11.86
CA THR A 36 7.28 -35.09 12.72
C THR A 36 8.52 -35.45 11.89
N ILE A 37 8.39 -36.35 10.92
CA ILE A 37 9.49 -36.70 9.99
C ILE A 37 9.90 -35.47 9.17
N SER A 38 8.93 -34.71 8.65
CA SER A 38 9.21 -33.49 7.87
C SER A 38 9.93 -32.43 8.71
N TYR A 39 9.47 -32.20 9.94
CA TYR A 39 10.08 -31.28 10.88
C TYR A 39 11.51 -31.70 11.26
N LEU A 40 11.72 -32.96 11.66
CA LEU A 40 13.03 -33.47 12.03
C LEU A 40 14.02 -33.42 10.86
N ARG A 41 13.61 -33.87 9.67
CA ARG A 41 14.45 -33.85 8.47
C ARG A 41 14.90 -32.44 8.12
N THR A 42 13.97 -31.49 8.08
CA THR A 42 14.27 -30.10 7.72
C THR A 42 15.08 -29.37 8.81
N SER A 43 14.90 -29.74 10.08
CA SER A 43 15.73 -29.24 11.18
C SER A 43 17.18 -29.73 11.09
N ILE A 44 17.40 -30.95 10.59
CA ILE A 44 18.74 -31.53 10.38
C ILE A 44 19.41 -30.95 9.12
N GLU A 45 18.65 -30.64 8.07
CA GLU A 45 19.16 -30.02 6.84
C GLU A 45 19.54 -28.54 7.03
N ALA A 46 19.06 -27.87 8.09
CA ALA A 46 19.37 -26.47 8.42
C ALA A 46 20.76 -26.26 9.06
N ARG A 47 21.79 -26.99 8.61
CA ARG A 47 23.17 -26.83 9.12
C ARG A 47 23.84 -25.55 8.57
N PRO A 48 24.64 -24.86 9.40
CA PRO A 48 25.46 -23.73 8.93
C PRO A 48 26.49 -24.21 7.89
N ALA A 49 26.93 -23.29 7.03
CA ALA A 49 27.95 -23.59 6.03
C ALA A 49 29.28 -24.01 6.66
N ARG A 50 30.07 -24.76 5.88
CA ARG A 50 31.49 -25.00 6.18
C ARG A 50 32.29 -23.77 5.78
N ASP A 51 33.32 -23.43 6.56
CA ASP A 51 34.17 -22.26 6.35
C ASP A 51 34.60 -22.09 4.88
N GLY A 52 34.40 -20.88 4.34
CA GLY A 52 34.86 -20.48 3.01
C GLY A 52 33.93 -20.77 1.82
N GLN A 53 32.75 -21.37 2.01
CA GLN A 53 31.75 -21.53 0.94
C GLN A 53 30.46 -20.72 1.19
N PRO A 54 29.80 -20.21 0.12
CA PRO A 54 28.50 -19.59 0.24
C PRO A 54 27.47 -20.53 0.91
N ALA A 55 26.85 -20.06 1.99
CA ALA A 55 25.81 -20.80 2.68
C ALA A 55 24.50 -20.76 1.91
N THR A 56 23.69 -21.82 1.98
CA THR A 56 22.26 -21.67 1.69
C THR A 56 21.58 -21.03 2.89
N PRO A 57 20.64 -20.07 2.71
CA PRO A 57 19.86 -19.54 3.82
C PRO A 57 19.16 -20.66 4.59
N ARG A 58 19.13 -20.52 5.92
CA ARG A 58 18.58 -21.56 6.80
C ARG A 58 17.08 -21.70 6.54
N GLN A 59 16.65 -22.91 6.21
CA GLN A 59 15.23 -23.18 5.97
C GLN A 59 14.51 -23.40 7.30
N HIS A 60 13.40 -22.69 7.53
CA HIS A 60 12.54 -22.96 8.67
C HIS A 60 11.85 -24.33 8.52
N PRO A 61 11.84 -25.15 9.58
CA PRO A 61 11.13 -26.43 9.57
C PRO A 61 9.62 -26.26 9.35
N TYR A 62 9.01 -27.17 8.58
CA TYR A 62 7.58 -27.17 8.34
C TYR A 62 6.94 -28.52 8.66
N LEU A 63 5.66 -28.48 9.05
CA LEU A 63 4.88 -29.65 9.43
C LEU A 63 4.19 -30.31 8.24
N VAL A 64 3.68 -29.55 7.27
CA VAL A 64 2.88 -30.11 6.17
C VAL A 64 3.74 -30.18 4.89
N PRO A 65 4.11 -31.37 4.40
CA PRO A 65 4.80 -31.51 3.11
C PRO A 65 4.08 -30.80 1.98
N PHE A 66 4.85 -30.32 1.01
CA PHE A 66 4.39 -29.54 -0.16
C PHE A 66 3.76 -28.20 0.21
N VAL A 67 2.69 -28.18 1.01
CA VAL A 67 2.01 -26.96 1.47
C VAL A 67 2.97 -26.03 2.22
N GLY A 68 3.85 -26.59 3.06
CA GLY A 68 4.86 -25.85 3.81
C GLY A 68 4.23 -24.92 4.84
N HIS A 69 4.53 -23.62 4.72
CA HIS A 69 4.15 -22.58 5.67
C HIS A 69 2.92 -21.77 5.20
N ALA A 70 2.28 -22.17 4.10
CA ALA A 70 1.19 -21.40 3.50
C ALA A 70 0.01 -21.14 4.48
N PRO A 71 -0.43 -22.09 5.34
CA PRO A 71 -1.50 -21.85 6.29
C PRO A 71 -1.15 -20.75 7.30
N GLN A 72 0.05 -20.79 7.87
CA GLN A 72 0.54 -19.76 8.80
C GLN A 72 0.65 -18.41 8.11
N PHE A 73 1.15 -18.38 6.88
CA PHE A 73 1.27 -17.14 6.12
C PHE A 73 -0.10 -16.54 5.76
N ILE A 74 -1.07 -17.36 5.34
CA ILE A 74 -2.42 -16.87 4.98
C ILE A 74 -3.20 -16.42 6.23
N ALA A 75 -3.08 -17.15 7.35
CA ALA A 75 -3.83 -16.86 8.57
C ALA A 75 -3.22 -15.73 9.42
N CYS A 76 -1.89 -15.71 9.57
CA CYS A 76 -1.19 -14.82 10.50
C CYS A 76 0.21 -14.39 10.01
N ARG A 77 0.31 -13.92 8.75
CA ARG A 77 1.55 -13.44 8.10
C ARG A 77 2.49 -12.64 9.01
N GLU A 78 2.00 -11.54 9.59
CA GLU A 78 2.82 -10.61 10.37
C GLU A 78 3.44 -11.30 11.58
N TRP A 79 2.59 -11.92 12.40
CA TRP A 79 3.05 -12.66 13.58
C TRP A 79 4.06 -13.75 13.20
N PHE A 80 3.78 -14.51 12.14
CA PHE A 80 4.65 -15.57 11.68
C PHE A 80 6.04 -15.04 11.29
N LEU A 81 6.12 -14.01 10.45
CA LEU A 81 7.40 -13.46 9.99
C LEU A 81 8.18 -12.77 11.12
N HIS A 82 7.51 -11.98 11.97
CA HIS A 82 8.16 -11.35 13.12
C HIS A 82 8.67 -12.38 14.14
N SER A 83 7.94 -13.49 14.34
CA SER A 83 8.40 -14.57 15.23
C SER A 83 9.63 -15.29 14.68
N LEU A 84 9.72 -15.43 13.35
CA LEU A 84 10.90 -16.03 12.72
C LEU A 84 12.10 -15.09 12.70
N ARG A 85 11.90 -13.79 12.56
CA ARG A 85 12.99 -12.80 12.54
C ARG A 85 13.96 -12.99 13.71
N GLY A 86 13.46 -13.15 14.93
CA GLY A 86 14.30 -13.34 16.13
C GLY A 86 15.09 -14.65 16.17
N LEU A 87 14.76 -15.64 15.33
CA LEU A 87 15.46 -16.92 15.25
C LEU A 87 16.61 -16.93 14.23
N TYR A 88 16.66 -15.91 13.37
CA TYR A 88 17.57 -15.82 12.24
C TYR A 88 18.34 -14.49 12.26
N PRO A 89 19.27 -14.28 13.22
CA PRO A 89 20.02 -13.03 13.36
C PRO A 89 20.87 -12.69 12.13
N GLU A 90 21.04 -13.65 11.22
CA GLU A 90 21.76 -13.46 9.97
C GLU A 90 21.06 -12.51 8.98
N GLY A 91 19.83 -12.10 9.25
CA GLY A 91 19.08 -11.18 8.38
C GLY A 91 18.40 -11.86 7.18
N ILE A 92 18.47 -13.19 7.11
CA ILE A 92 17.92 -13.99 6.02
C ILE A 92 17.53 -15.41 6.46
N PHE A 93 16.38 -15.90 5.99
CA PHE A 93 15.96 -17.30 6.17
C PHE A 93 15.10 -17.76 4.99
N SER A 94 14.86 -19.06 4.87
CA SER A 94 13.98 -19.62 3.84
C SER A 94 12.75 -20.30 4.43
N ILE A 95 11.61 -20.15 3.75
CA ILE A 95 10.37 -20.85 4.00
C ILE A 95 9.91 -21.54 2.71
N ARG A 96 8.89 -22.38 2.82
CA ARG A 96 8.27 -23.09 1.68
C ARG A 96 6.80 -22.77 1.54
N PHE A 97 6.37 -22.54 0.30
CA PHE A 97 4.96 -22.46 -0.09
C PHE A 97 4.72 -23.34 -1.31
N PHE A 98 3.80 -24.30 -1.21
CA PHE A 98 3.38 -25.16 -2.33
C PHE A 98 4.55 -25.74 -3.14
N GLY A 99 5.57 -26.25 -2.45
CA GLY A 99 6.79 -26.82 -3.02
C GLY A 99 7.87 -25.79 -3.38
N GLY A 100 7.50 -24.53 -3.62
CA GLY A 100 8.41 -23.42 -3.89
C GLY A 100 9.25 -23.06 -2.67
N LEU A 101 10.50 -22.66 -2.90
CA LEU A 101 11.41 -22.11 -1.89
C LEU A 101 11.35 -20.59 -1.92
N HIS A 102 11.11 -19.99 -0.76
CA HIS A 102 10.95 -18.55 -0.58
C HIS A 102 11.95 -18.05 0.47
N SER A 103 12.97 -17.31 0.05
CA SER A 103 13.92 -16.67 0.97
C SER A 103 13.41 -15.31 1.40
N ILE A 104 13.28 -15.10 2.70
CA ILE A 104 12.94 -13.84 3.33
C ILE A 104 14.23 -13.13 3.71
N VAL A 105 14.46 -11.94 3.17
CA VAL A 105 15.63 -11.10 3.40
C VAL A 105 15.16 -9.83 4.12
N PHE A 106 15.69 -9.56 5.30
CA PHE A 106 15.35 -8.36 6.07
C PHE A 106 16.57 -7.57 6.56
N SER A 107 17.79 -8.07 6.34
CA SER A 107 19.00 -7.24 6.43
C SER A 107 19.02 -6.21 5.28
N PRO A 108 19.20 -4.90 5.55
CA PRO A 108 19.29 -3.88 4.51
C PRO A 108 20.41 -4.13 3.50
N ALA A 109 21.56 -4.63 3.96
CA ALA A 109 22.71 -4.89 3.10
C ALA A 109 22.46 -6.08 2.16
N LEU A 110 21.86 -7.18 2.65
CA LEU A 110 21.49 -8.31 1.80
C LEU A 110 20.38 -7.94 0.82
N ARG A 111 19.40 -7.13 1.26
CA ARG A 111 18.36 -6.56 0.39
C ARG A 111 19.01 -5.78 -0.75
N ASP A 112 19.92 -4.86 -0.45
CA ASP A 112 20.59 -4.05 -1.47
C ASP A 112 21.42 -4.91 -2.43
N SER A 113 22.06 -5.98 -1.93
CA SER A 113 22.79 -6.95 -2.75
C SER A 113 21.88 -7.69 -3.74
N ILE A 114 20.69 -8.16 -3.32
CA ILE A 114 19.77 -8.82 -4.25
C ILE A 114 19.10 -7.83 -5.21
N LEU A 115 18.85 -6.58 -4.78
CA LEU A 115 18.20 -5.57 -5.62
C LEU A 115 19.14 -4.97 -6.68
N SER A 116 20.44 -4.87 -6.37
CA SER A 116 21.47 -4.46 -7.34
C SER A 116 21.85 -5.56 -8.34
N THR A 117 21.41 -6.80 -8.12
CA THR A 117 21.63 -7.90 -9.05
C THR A 117 20.92 -7.62 -10.40
N PRO A 118 21.55 -7.91 -11.56
CA PRO A 118 20.93 -7.72 -12.87
C PRO A 118 19.60 -8.45 -13.02
N ARG A 119 18.62 -7.84 -13.72
CA ARG A 119 17.31 -8.47 -13.99
C ARG A 119 17.40 -9.81 -14.73
N SER A 120 18.45 -10.01 -15.53
CA SER A 120 18.73 -11.30 -16.19
C SER A 120 19.10 -12.43 -15.22
N THR A 121 19.45 -12.10 -13.98
CA THR A 121 19.80 -13.03 -12.90
C THR A 121 18.70 -13.13 -11.85
N ALA A 122 18.05 -12.02 -11.48
CA ALA A 122 16.89 -12.01 -10.60
C ALA A 122 15.91 -10.89 -11.01
N ASN A 123 14.67 -11.26 -11.33
CA ASN A 123 13.64 -10.31 -11.82
C ASN A 123 12.29 -10.53 -11.15
N ASP A 124 11.35 -9.64 -11.47
CA ASP A 124 9.99 -9.60 -11.00
C ASP A 124 8.96 -9.90 -12.11
N ASP A 125 9.41 -10.41 -13.26
CA ASP A 125 8.58 -10.59 -14.47
C ASP A 125 7.40 -11.55 -14.28
N PHE A 126 7.43 -12.38 -13.23
CA PHE A 126 6.32 -13.26 -12.87
C PHE A 126 5.16 -12.53 -12.17
N LEU A 127 5.39 -11.34 -11.59
CA LEU A 127 4.40 -10.61 -10.80
C LEU A 127 3.27 -10.01 -11.65
N PRO A 128 3.52 -9.24 -12.73
CA PRO A 128 2.45 -8.67 -13.55
C PRO A 128 1.43 -9.71 -14.04
N PRO A 129 1.83 -10.82 -14.69
CA PRO A 129 0.86 -11.82 -15.15
C PRO A 129 0.23 -12.61 -14.00
N LEU A 130 0.85 -12.68 -12.82
CA LEU A 130 0.20 -13.23 -11.64
C LEU A 130 -0.96 -12.33 -11.21
N LEU A 131 -0.68 -11.05 -10.96
CA LEU A 131 -1.65 -10.08 -10.44
C LEU A 131 -2.81 -9.84 -11.40
N LEU A 132 -2.53 -9.72 -12.71
CA LEU A 132 -3.58 -9.55 -13.71
C LEU A 132 -4.61 -10.68 -13.66
N ARG A 133 -4.14 -11.93 -13.52
CA ARG A 133 -5.02 -13.10 -13.48
C ARG A 133 -5.71 -13.31 -12.14
N SER A 134 -4.96 -13.22 -11.03
CA SER A 134 -5.49 -13.57 -9.71
C SER A 134 -6.26 -12.42 -9.06
N THR A 135 -5.74 -11.20 -9.16
CA THR A 135 -6.21 -10.01 -8.43
C THR A 135 -7.13 -9.16 -9.28
N PHE A 136 -6.72 -8.84 -10.51
CA PHE A 136 -7.50 -7.96 -11.41
C PHE A 136 -8.48 -8.72 -12.31
N GLY A 137 -8.45 -10.05 -12.28
CA GLY A 137 -9.45 -10.92 -12.93
C GLY A 137 -9.44 -10.86 -14.46
N VAL A 138 -8.24 -10.84 -15.06
CA VAL A 138 -8.04 -10.86 -16.52
C VAL A 138 -7.88 -12.29 -17.01
N SER A 139 -8.41 -12.60 -18.20
CA SER A 139 -8.19 -13.89 -18.85
C SER A 139 -6.71 -14.11 -19.19
N LYS A 140 -6.34 -15.36 -19.52
CA LYS A 140 -4.99 -15.67 -19.98
C LYS A 140 -4.64 -14.89 -21.26
N SER A 141 -5.54 -14.87 -22.25
CA SER A 141 -5.33 -14.14 -23.51
C SER A 141 -5.21 -12.64 -23.30
N GLY A 142 -6.03 -12.05 -22.42
CA GLY A 142 -5.92 -10.62 -22.07
C GLY A 142 -4.61 -10.31 -21.34
N THR A 143 -4.13 -11.23 -20.50
CA THR A 143 -2.83 -11.10 -19.82
C THR A 143 -1.68 -11.16 -20.82
N ASP A 144 -1.71 -12.12 -21.74
CA ASP A 144 -0.68 -12.26 -22.78
C ASP A 144 -0.64 -11.01 -23.68
N ALA A 145 -1.82 -10.45 -24.03
CA ALA A 145 -1.93 -9.20 -24.79
C ALA A 145 -1.36 -7.99 -24.01
N TYR A 146 -1.65 -7.88 -22.71
CA TYR A 146 -1.07 -6.83 -21.87
C TYR A 146 0.45 -6.95 -21.77
N CYS A 147 0.98 -8.15 -21.52
CA CYS A 147 2.42 -8.38 -21.41
C CYS A 147 3.17 -8.03 -22.70
N ALA A 148 2.53 -8.12 -23.87
CA ALA A 148 3.14 -7.71 -25.14
C ALA A 148 3.43 -6.20 -25.21
N ILE A 149 2.60 -5.36 -24.59
CA ILE A 149 2.73 -3.90 -24.60
C ILE A 149 3.29 -3.33 -23.28
N GLU A 150 3.58 -4.19 -22.30
CA GLU A 150 3.94 -3.77 -20.94
C GLU A 150 5.16 -2.83 -20.90
N HIS A 151 6.13 -3.08 -21.78
CA HIS A 151 7.34 -2.25 -21.88
C HIS A 151 7.00 -0.79 -22.28
N GLU A 152 6.12 -0.57 -23.25
CA GLU A 152 5.68 0.78 -23.63
C GLU A 152 4.97 1.48 -22.47
N LEU A 153 4.14 0.75 -21.71
CA LEU A 153 3.46 1.30 -20.53
C LEU A 153 4.45 1.68 -19.42
N ARG A 154 5.51 0.88 -19.24
CA ARG A 154 6.59 1.18 -18.29
C ARG A 154 7.38 2.41 -18.74
N ASP A 155 7.65 2.56 -20.04
CA ASP A 155 8.37 3.70 -20.58
C ASP A 155 7.56 5.00 -20.43
N ILE A 156 6.24 4.95 -20.67
CA ILE A 156 5.33 6.07 -20.39
C ILE A 156 5.39 6.44 -18.91
N ALA A 157 5.23 5.47 -18.02
CA ALA A 157 5.28 5.71 -16.57
C ALA A 157 6.62 6.32 -16.14
N ALA A 158 7.74 5.82 -16.66
CA ALA A 158 9.08 6.35 -16.37
C ALA A 158 9.26 7.80 -16.86
N SER A 159 8.72 8.14 -18.04
CA SER A 159 8.80 9.51 -18.57
C SER A 159 8.01 10.52 -17.72
N MET A 160 6.89 10.08 -17.14
CA MET A 160 6.03 10.89 -16.28
C MET A 160 6.57 11.04 -14.86
N GLN A 161 7.53 10.21 -14.44
CA GLN A 161 8.16 10.29 -13.11
C GLN A 161 9.15 11.46 -12.94
N THR A 162 9.33 12.29 -13.97
CA THR A 162 10.16 13.50 -13.86
C THR A 162 9.40 14.62 -13.13
N LYS A 163 10.12 15.55 -12.46
CA LYS A 163 9.52 16.74 -11.80
C LYS A 163 8.55 17.50 -12.74
N THR A 164 8.90 17.62 -14.01
CA THR A 164 8.07 18.26 -15.05
C THR A 164 6.86 17.42 -15.45
N GLY A 165 6.94 16.09 -15.39
CA GLY A 165 5.86 15.18 -15.74
C GLY A 165 4.68 15.23 -14.75
N PHE A 166 4.95 15.41 -13.46
CA PHE A 166 3.91 15.48 -12.43
C PHE A 166 3.30 16.87 -12.22
N GLN A 167 3.93 17.94 -12.70
CA GLN A 167 3.46 19.30 -12.41
C GLN A 167 1.99 19.54 -12.81
N PRO A 168 1.51 19.12 -14.00
CA PRO A 168 0.10 19.30 -14.37
C PRO A 168 -0.87 18.58 -13.42
N LEU A 169 -0.50 17.37 -12.97
CA LEU A 169 -1.29 16.60 -12.00
C LEU A 169 -1.35 17.34 -10.66
N VAL A 170 -0.21 17.85 -10.18
CA VAL A 170 -0.13 18.64 -8.94
C VAL A 170 -0.97 19.92 -9.03
N ASP A 171 -0.93 20.63 -10.17
CA ASP A 171 -1.66 21.87 -10.36
C ASP A 171 -3.18 21.65 -10.31
N VAL A 172 -3.66 20.59 -10.97
CA VAL A 172 -5.08 20.20 -10.90
C VAL A 172 -5.45 19.78 -9.48
N THR A 173 -4.64 18.95 -8.81
CA THR A 173 -4.87 18.56 -7.41
C THR A 173 -4.96 19.78 -6.50
N LEU A 174 -4.05 20.75 -6.61
CA LEU A 174 -4.10 21.98 -5.83
C LEU A 174 -5.35 22.81 -6.13
N ALA A 175 -5.81 22.87 -7.38
CA ALA A 175 -7.06 23.56 -7.73
C ALA A 175 -8.27 22.91 -7.06
N HIS A 176 -8.35 21.57 -7.05
CA HIS A 176 -9.42 20.84 -6.36
C HIS A 176 -9.31 20.94 -4.84
N ILE A 177 -8.11 20.92 -4.27
CA ILE A 177 -7.91 21.18 -2.83
C ILE A 177 -8.42 22.58 -2.49
N ARG A 178 -8.01 23.62 -3.23
CA ARG A 178 -8.46 25.00 -2.97
C ARG A 178 -9.99 25.13 -3.00
N ARG A 179 -10.64 24.44 -3.95
CA ARG A 179 -12.09 24.47 -4.09
C ARG A 179 -12.83 23.76 -2.96
N ASN A 180 -12.27 22.68 -2.41
CA ASN A 180 -13.01 21.77 -1.54
C ASN A 180 -12.53 21.75 -0.08
N ILE A 181 -11.35 22.29 0.24
CA ILE A 181 -10.75 22.14 1.57
C ILE A 181 -11.58 22.78 2.68
N ALA A 182 -12.28 23.88 2.40
CA ALA A 182 -13.21 24.52 3.34
C ALA A 182 -14.36 23.60 3.78
N ASP A 183 -14.72 22.66 2.91
CA ASP A 183 -15.77 21.66 3.07
C ASP A 183 -15.19 20.26 3.36
N LEU A 184 -13.92 20.17 3.81
CA LEU A 184 -13.38 18.92 4.35
C LEU A 184 -14.34 18.38 5.42
N VAL A 185 -14.88 19.27 6.24
CA VAL A 185 -15.99 19.03 7.16
C VAL A 185 -16.94 20.22 7.07
N THR A 186 -18.22 19.95 6.79
CA THR A 186 -19.26 20.98 6.63
C THR A 186 -19.89 21.38 7.96
N PHE A 187 -19.82 20.50 8.97
CA PHE A 187 -20.50 20.63 10.28
C PHE A 187 -22.04 20.60 10.16
N ASN A 188 -22.56 20.00 9.09
CA ASN A 188 -23.99 19.75 8.94
C ASN A 188 -24.41 18.45 9.62
N SER A 189 -25.49 18.50 10.40
CA SER A 189 -26.07 17.32 11.08
C SER A 189 -26.89 16.44 10.13
N SER A 190 -27.39 17.02 9.04
CA SER A 190 -28.11 16.32 7.98
C SER A 190 -27.11 15.72 6.99
N PRO A 191 -27.13 14.39 6.77
CA PRO A 191 -26.28 13.79 5.74
C PRO A 191 -26.51 14.41 4.36
N ALA A 192 -27.73 14.85 4.02
CA ALA A 192 -28.00 15.42 2.69
C ALA A 192 -27.16 16.67 2.38
N ASP A 193 -26.68 17.37 3.40
CA ASP A 193 -25.90 18.60 3.31
C ASP A 193 -24.41 18.37 3.61
N GLN A 194 -23.99 17.10 3.76
CA GLN A 194 -22.59 16.71 3.91
C GLN A 194 -21.97 16.40 2.55
N ALA A 195 -20.67 16.68 2.42
CA ALA A 195 -19.89 16.21 1.29
C ALA A 195 -19.81 14.67 1.27
N ASP A 196 -19.54 14.06 0.10
CA ASP A 196 -19.55 12.61 -0.03
C ASP A 196 -18.45 11.92 0.80
N TRP A 197 -17.24 12.50 0.85
CA TRP A 197 -16.16 12.05 1.73
C TRP A 197 -16.51 12.19 3.22
N GLU A 198 -17.21 13.25 3.60
CA GLU A 198 -17.64 13.52 4.97
C GLU A 198 -18.67 12.48 5.41
N ARG A 199 -19.67 12.22 4.57
CA ARG A 199 -20.69 11.19 4.76
C ARG A 199 -20.05 9.80 4.88
N ALA A 200 -19.08 9.49 4.02
CA ALA A 200 -18.36 8.21 4.05
C ALA A 200 -17.59 8.00 5.36
N SER A 201 -17.18 9.07 6.04
CA SER A 201 -16.53 9.02 7.34
C SER A 201 -17.47 8.79 8.53
N GLY A 202 -18.78 8.78 8.30
CA GLY A 202 -19.78 8.72 9.37
C GLY A 202 -19.79 9.99 10.22
N ALA A 203 -19.62 11.16 9.59
CA ALA A 203 -19.51 12.43 10.29
C ALA A 203 -20.77 12.77 11.09
N GLU A 204 -20.58 13.08 12.37
CA GLU A 204 -21.65 13.51 13.28
C GLU A 204 -21.24 14.81 13.98
N VAL A 205 -22.18 15.76 14.08
CA VAL A 205 -21.96 17.01 14.83
C VAL A 205 -22.12 16.72 16.32
N VAL A 206 -21.10 17.07 17.10
CA VAL A 206 -21.05 16.84 18.56
C VAL A 206 -20.65 18.12 19.28
N GLU A 207 -20.96 18.19 20.57
CA GLU A 207 -20.57 19.30 21.44
C GLU A 207 -19.74 18.79 22.62
N ASP A 208 -18.74 19.56 23.04
CA ASP A 208 -18.00 19.29 24.27
C ASP A 208 -18.77 19.77 25.51
N SER A 209 -18.21 19.48 26.69
CA SER A 209 -18.73 19.96 27.98
C SER A 209 -18.85 21.50 28.11
N LYS A 210 -18.22 22.27 27.22
CA LYS A 210 -18.23 23.74 27.18
C LYS A 210 -19.15 24.29 26.10
N GLY A 211 -19.89 23.44 25.37
CA GLY A 211 -20.78 23.83 24.27
C GLY A 211 -20.04 24.23 22.99
N GLN A 212 -18.78 23.84 22.82
CA GLN A 212 -18.05 24.01 21.56
C GLN A 212 -18.44 22.89 20.59
N THR A 213 -18.75 23.26 19.35
CA THR A 213 -19.15 22.30 18.30
C THR A 213 -17.94 21.70 17.59
N PHE A 214 -17.99 20.39 17.37
CA PHE A 214 -17.01 19.61 16.62
C PHE A 214 -17.73 18.68 15.64
N ALA A 215 -17.01 18.17 14.66
CA ALA A 215 -17.44 17.00 13.90
C ALA A 215 -16.67 15.78 14.38
N GLN A 216 -17.37 14.74 14.81
CA GLN A 216 -16.80 13.44 15.07
C GLN A 216 -16.79 12.63 13.76
N VAL A 217 -15.61 12.12 13.38
CA VAL A 217 -15.40 11.41 12.11
C VAL A 217 -14.54 10.17 12.33
N ASP A 218 -14.60 9.21 11.41
CA ASP A 218 -13.49 8.27 11.17
C ASP A 218 -12.42 8.96 10.32
N LEU A 219 -11.29 9.33 10.94
CA LEU A 219 -10.23 10.11 10.30
C LEU A 219 -9.70 9.43 9.03
N LEU A 220 -9.55 8.10 9.04
CA LEU A 220 -9.03 7.39 7.87
C LEU A 220 -10.00 7.50 6.69
N GLU A 221 -11.30 7.28 6.94
CA GLU A 221 -12.33 7.38 5.90
C GLU A 221 -12.44 8.82 5.38
N LEU A 222 -12.45 9.82 6.27
CA LEU A 222 -12.54 11.22 5.88
C LEU A 222 -11.40 11.60 4.95
N VAL A 223 -10.16 11.39 5.41
CA VAL A 223 -8.96 11.84 4.70
C VAL A 223 -8.77 11.06 3.42
N ARG A 224 -8.94 9.72 3.43
CA ARG A 224 -8.62 8.92 2.25
C ARG A 224 -9.59 9.16 1.09
N ASN A 225 -10.86 9.43 1.38
CA ASN A 225 -11.87 9.75 0.37
C ASN A 225 -11.69 11.18 -0.13
N PHE A 226 -11.44 12.14 0.76
CA PHE A 226 -11.11 13.52 0.35
C PHE A 226 -9.92 13.54 -0.61
N VAL A 227 -8.81 12.90 -0.24
CA VAL A 227 -7.60 12.82 -1.09
C VAL A 227 -7.93 12.15 -2.43
N ALA A 228 -8.69 11.05 -2.44
CA ALA A 228 -9.06 10.38 -3.69
C ALA A 228 -9.88 11.30 -4.60
N GLU A 229 -10.90 11.95 -4.05
CA GLU A 229 -11.82 12.81 -4.80
C GLU A 229 -11.16 14.10 -5.31
N THR A 230 -10.17 14.64 -4.59
CA THR A 230 -9.48 15.86 -5.01
C THR A 230 -8.22 15.61 -5.87
N ALA A 231 -7.60 14.43 -5.79
CA ALA A 231 -6.42 14.11 -6.61
C ALA A 231 -6.76 13.46 -7.96
N ASN A 232 -7.75 12.56 -8.01
CA ASN A 232 -8.06 11.82 -9.24
C ASN A 232 -8.65 12.64 -10.39
N PRO A 233 -9.24 13.84 -10.21
CA PRO A 233 -9.56 14.71 -11.33
C PRO A 233 -8.33 15.03 -12.19
N GLY A 234 -7.16 15.17 -11.56
CA GLY A 234 -5.90 15.39 -12.29
C GLY A 234 -5.38 14.16 -13.01
N LEU A 235 -5.94 12.96 -12.77
CA LEU A 235 -5.53 11.70 -13.40
C LEU A 235 -6.54 11.23 -14.46
N PHE A 236 -7.80 11.01 -14.06
CA PHE A 236 -8.88 10.48 -14.90
C PHE A 236 -9.90 11.55 -15.34
N GLY A 237 -9.67 12.81 -14.99
CA GLY A 237 -10.55 13.91 -15.34
C GLY A 237 -11.69 14.12 -14.34
N THR A 238 -12.24 15.34 -14.33
CA THR A 238 -13.29 15.76 -13.38
C THR A 238 -14.57 14.93 -13.56
N ASN A 239 -14.99 14.72 -14.81
CA ASN A 239 -16.19 13.94 -15.12
C ASN A 239 -16.11 12.50 -14.58
N PHE A 240 -14.94 11.86 -14.59
CA PHE A 240 -14.82 10.51 -14.03
C PHE A 240 -15.18 10.48 -12.54
N VAL A 241 -14.66 11.43 -11.77
CA VAL A 241 -14.89 11.52 -10.33
C VAL A 241 -16.34 11.89 -10.02
N GLU A 242 -16.88 12.89 -10.71
CA GLU A 242 -18.27 13.37 -10.49
C GLU A 242 -19.32 12.34 -10.94
N ASN A 243 -19.07 11.58 -12.00
CA ASN A 243 -20.01 10.57 -12.49
C ASN A 243 -20.07 9.33 -11.60
N PHE A 244 -19.02 9.05 -10.83
CA PHE A 244 -18.86 7.81 -10.07
C PHE A 244 -18.43 8.07 -8.61
N PRO A 245 -19.29 8.72 -7.80
CA PRO A 245 -18.98 9.01 -6.39
C PRO A 245 -18.80 7.74 -5.54
N ASP A 246 -19.30 6.58 -5.99
CA ASP A 246 -19.15 5.29 -5.30
C ASP A 246 -17.86 4.51 -5.67
N ALA A 247 -17.05 5.03 -6.60
CA ALA A 247 -15.84 4.37 -7.09
C ALA A 247 -14.86 4.05 -5.96
N TRP A 248 -14.67 4.99 -5.03
CA TRP A 248 -13.67 4.89 -3.97
C TRP A 248 -14.01 3.77 -2.97
N GLN A 249 -15.29 3.58 -2.63
CA GLN A 249 -15.72 2.51 -1.74
C GLN A 249 -15.48 1.13 -2.38
N HIS A 250 -15.61 1.02 -3.70
CA HIS A 250 -15.20 -0.20 -4.41
C HIS A 250 -13.68 -0.39 -4.39
N LEU A 251 -12.91 0.68 -4.59
CA LEU A 251 -11.45 0.63 -4.52
C LEU A 251 -10.95 0.17 -3.15
N TRP A 252 -11.53 0.65 -2.05
CA TRP A 252 -11.15 0.26 -0.69
C TRP A 252 -11.52 -1.18 -0.34
N LYS A 253 -12.67 -1.66 -0.82
CA LYS A 253 -13.06 -3.08 -0.68
C LYS A 253 -12.15 -4.00 -1.49
N PHE A 254 -11.74 -3.56 -2.68
CA PHE A 254 -10.75 -4.25 -3.50
C PHE A 254 -9.40 -4.33 -2.80
N ASP A 255 -8.89 -3.20 -2.29
CA ASP A 255 -7.62 -3.12 -1.57
C ASP A 255 -7.60 -4.03 -0.32
N ALA A 256 -8.67 -4.00 0.49
CA ALA A 256 -8.82 -4.84 1.69
C ALA A 256 -8.69 -6.35 1.39
N ALA A 257 -9.04 -6.77 0.17
CA ALA A 257 -8.98 -8.16 -0.26
C ALA A 257 -7.73 -8.49 -1.07
N PHE A 258 -6.91 -7.51 -1.47
CA PHE A 258 -5.88 -7.63 -2.51
C PHE A 258 -4.95 -8.83 -2.29
N ILE A 259 -4.27 -8.90 -1.14
CA ILE A 259 -3.33 -9.98 -0.82
C ILE A 259 -4.01 -11.36 -0.81
N LYS A 260 -5.23 -11.43 -0.28
CA LYS A 260 -5.99 -12.70 -0.24
C LYS A 260 -6.42 -13.11 -1.65
N MET A 261 -6.83 -12.18 -2.51
CA MET A 261 -7.15 -12.49 -3.91
C MET A 261 -5.92 -12.98 -4.67
N THR A 262 -4.74 -12.42 -4.39
CA THR A 262 -3.49 -12.81 -5.06
C THR A 262 -3.02 -14.22 -4.69
N PHE A 263 -3.04 -14.56 -3.39
CA PHE A 263 -2.34 -15.74 -2.88
C PHE A 263 -3.24 -16.84 -2.30
N ALA A 264 -4.50 -16.56 -1.97
CA ALA A 264 -5.39 -17.60 -1.49
C ALA A 264 -5.83 -18.52 -2.65
N PRO A 265 -5.89 -19.85 -2.44
CA PRO A 265 -6.41 -20.75 -3.45
C PRO A 265 -7.85 -20.42 -3.85
N SER A 266 -8.13 -20.40 -5.16
CA SER A 266 -9.43 -20.00 -5.70
C SER A 266 -10.61 -20.86 -5.27
N TRP A 267 -10.36 -22.12 -4.89
CA TRP A 267 -11.36 -23.07 -4.39
C TRP A 267 -11.73 -22.88 -2.92
N LEU A 268 -10.99 -22.04 -2.17
CA LEU A 268 -11.27 -21.79 -0.76
C LEU A 268 -12.34 -20.68 -0.63
N PRO A 269 -13.47 -20.92 0.06
CA PRO A 269 -14.57 -19.95 0.15
C PRO A 269 -14.27 -18.88 1.20
N ILE A 270 -13.35 -17.97 0.90
CA ILE A 270 -13.04 -16.82 1.75
C ILE A 270 -14.01 -15.66 1.42
N PRO A 271 -14.91 -15.23 2.33
CA PRO A 271 -15.89 -14.19 2.04
C PRO A 271 -15.27 -12.87 1.55
N SER A 272 -14.15 -12.44 2.16
CA SER A 272 -13.46 -11.21 1.76
C SER A 272 -12.94 -11.25 0.32
N VAL A 273 -12.56 -12.42 -0.20
CA VAL A 273 -12.13 -12.59 -1.59
C VAL A 273 -13.31 -12.39 -2.54
N GLY A 274 -14.49 -12.91 -2.19
CA GLY A 274 -15.72 -12.70 -2.97
C GLY A 274 -16.11 -11.22 -3.04
N LEU A 275 -16.06 -10.53 -1.89
CA LEU A 275 -16.34 -9.09 -1.80
C LEU A 275 -15.34 -8.26 -2.62
N GLY A 276 -14.04 -8.55 -2.51
CA GLY A 276 -13.00 -7.88 -3.29
C GLY A 276 -13.18 -8.04 -4.79
N ARG A 277 -13.49 -9.26 -5.26
CA ARG A 277 -13.77 -9.52 -6.68
C ARG A 277 -15.03 -8.82 -7.16
N ALA A 278 -16.08 -8.76 -6.33
CA ALA A 278 -17.29 -8.03 -6.65
C ALA A 278 -17.00 -6.53 -6.81
N ALA A 279 -16.25 -5.94 -5.88
CA ALA A 279 -15.83 -4.54 -5.93
C ALA A 279 -14.96 -4.23 -7.15
N ALA A 280 -13.98 -5.09 -7.47
CA ALA A 280 -13.17 -4.96 -8.67
C ALA A 280 -14.02 -4.94 -9.95
N ARG A 281 -15.06 -5.78 -10.03
CA ARG A 281 -15.98 -5.81 -11.18
C ARG A 281 -16.79 -4.52 -11.30
N GLN A 282 -17.29 -3.98 -10.18
CA GLN A 282 -18.03 -2.71 -10.19
C GLN A 282 -17.13 -1.56 -10.64
N PHE A 283 -15.92 -1.44 -10.06
CA PHE A 283 -14.98 -0.40 -10.48
C PHE A 283 -14.61 -0.52 -11.97
N ARG A 284 -14.35 -1.74 -12.45
CA ARG A 284 -14.05 -1.98 -13.88
C ARG A 284 -15.22 -1.64 -14.81
N GLN A 285 -16.46 -1.64 -14.33
CA GLN A 285 -17.60 -1.20 -15.12
C GLN A 285 -17.55 0.32 -15.34
N HIS A 286 -17.20 1.11 -14.31
CA HIS A 286 -16.96 2.56 -14.46
C HIS A 286 -15.82 2.84 -15.44
N LEU A 287 -14.72 2.08 -15.35
CA LEU A 287 -13.61 2.20 -16.29
C LEU A 287 -14.00 1.78 -17.72
N CYS A 288 -14.95 0.86 -17.88
CA CYS A 288 -15.46 0.49 -19.20
C CYS A 288 -16.19 1.68 -19.84
N GLU A 289 -17.11 2.32 -19.10
CA GLU A 289 -17.81 3.53 -19.57
C GLU A 289 -16.83 4.67 -19.88
N PHE A 290 -15.79 4.85 -19.05
CA PHE A 290 -14.71 5.81 -19.29
C PHE A 290 -13.94 5.50 -20.59
N HIS A 291 -13.52 4.24 -20.80
CA HIS A 291 -12.78 3.87 -22.01
C HIS A 291 -13.63 4.02 -23.27
N GLU A 292 -14.92 3.69 -23.22
CA GLU A 292 -15.84 3.92 -24.34
C GLU A 292 -15.97 5.41 -24.67
N ALA A 293 -16.02 6.27 -23.66
CA ALA A 293 -16.06 7.72 -23.83
C ALA A 293 -14.73 8.27 -24.40
N MET A 294 -13.59 7.79 -23.88
CA MET A 294 -12.26 8.15 -24.37
C MET A 294 -12.04 7.71 -25.82
N ASP A 295 -12.46 6.50 -26.19
CA ASP A 295 -12.34 5.99 -27.56
C ASP A 295 -13.14 6.88 -28.54
N LYS A 296 -14.35 7.31 -28.18
CA LYS A 296 -15.14 8.27 -28.97
C LYS A 296 -14.47 9.62 -29.08
N HIS A 297 -14.02 10.18 -27.96
CA HIS A 297 -13.36 11.49 -27.92
C HIS A 297 -12.10 11.51 -28.79
N LEU A 298 -11.26 10.47 -28.73
CA LEU A 298 -10.06 10.34 -29.58
C LEU A 298 -10.40 10.15 -31.07
N ALA A 299 -11.58 9.58 -31.39
CA ALA A 299 -12.09 9.49 -32.75
C ALA A 299 -12.75 10.80 -33.25
N GLY A 300 -12.86 11.83 -32.40
CA GLY A 300 -13.58 13.08 -32.71
C GLY A 300 -15.10 12.94 -32.68
N GLU A 301 -15.63 11.89 -32.06
CA GLU A 301 -17.05 11.66 -31.86
C GLU A 301 -17.54 12.22 -30.51
N GLU A 302 -18.83 12.51 -30.40
CA GLU A 302 -19.47 12.96 -29.15
C GLU A 302 -19.46 11.83 -28.09
N PRO A 303 -18.70 11.98 -26.98
CA PRO A 303 -18.52 10.91 -25.98
C PRO A 303 -19.77 10.68 -25.12
N GLY A 304 -20.70 11.64 -25.10
CA GLY A 304 -21.99 11.58 -24.39
C GLY A 304 -22.14 12.65 -23.31
N ILE A 305 -23.38 12.83 -22.81
CA ILE A 305 -23.75 13.93 -21.89
C ILE A 305 -22.93 13.90 -20.58
N LYS A 306 -22.55 12.72 -20.10
CA LYS A 306 -21.75 12.56 -18.89
C LYS A 306 -20.26 12.91 -19.07
N TRP A 307 -19.78 12.99 -20.30
CA TRP A 307 -18.35 13.04 -20.64
C TRP A 307 -18.00 14.28 -21.46
N GLN A 308 -18.57 15.43 -21.09
CA GLN A 308 -18.41 16.67 -21.85
C GLN A 308 -17.02 17.29 -21.74
N ASP A 309 -16.30 17.06 -20.62
CA ASP A 309 -14.92 17.51 -20.44
C ASP A 309 -13.99 16.30 -20.22
N LEU A 310 -13.45 15.80 -21.34
CA LEU A 310 -12.36 14.80 -21.36
C LEU A 310 -11.00 15.45 -21.66
N ASP A 311 -10.96 16.76 -21.88
CA ASP A 311 -9.72 17.49 -22.13
C ASP A 311 -8.87 17.58 -20.86
N ASN A 312 -9.51 17.63 -19.69
CA ASN A 312 -8.86 17.61 -18.38
C ASN A 312 -8.29 16.23 -17.96
N VAL A 313 -8.49 15.15 -18.74
CA VAL A 313 -7.87 13.84 -18.48
C VAL A 313 -6.34 13.96 -18.65
N SER A 314 -5.59 13.34 -17.73
CA SER A 314 -4.13 13.48 -17.70
C SER A 314 -3.44 13.01 -18.98
N PRO A 315 -2.30 13.64 -19.34
CA PRO A 315 -1.45 13.14 -20.41
C PRO A 315 -1.00 11.68 -20.22
N LEU A 316 -0.80 11.26 -18.96
CA LEU A 316 -0.46 9.87 -18.62
C LEU A 316 -1.57 8.90 -19.05
N VAL A 317 -2.82 9.18 -18.67
CA VAL A 317 -3.96 8.30 -19.01
C VAL A 317 -4.23 8.34 -20.52
N LYS A 318 -4.18 9.52 -21.15
CA LYS A 318 -4.32 9.66 -22.61
C LYS A 318 -3.29 8.80 -23.37
N ALA A 319 -2.01 8.91 -23.02
CA ALA A 319 -0.95 8.12 -23.64
C ALA A 319 -1.14 6.60 -23.44
N ARG A 320 -1.63 6.17 -22.27
CA ARG A 320 -1.95 4.77 -22.01
C ARG A 320 -3.10 4.27 -22.89
N VAL A 321 -4.18 5.05 -23.03
CA VAL A 321 -5.31 4.71 -23.90
C VAL A 321 -4.85 4.54 -25.35
N GLU A 322 -3.98 5.43 -25.85
CA GLU A 322 -3.39 5.30 -27.19
C GLU A 322 -2.58 4.00 -27.37
N VAL A 323 -1.77 3.61 -26.38
CA VAL A 323 -1.06 2.31 -26.41
C VAL A 323 -2.06 1.16 -26.40
N PHE A 324 -3.12 1.22 -25.60
CA PHE A 324 -4.15 0.18 -25.55
C PHE A 324 -4.86 0.00 -26.89
N GLN A 325 -5.14 1.10 -27.59
CA GLN A 325 -5.72 1.07 -28.94
C GLN A 325 -4.75 0.47 -29.95
N ARG A 326 -3.50 0.96 -30.01
CA ARG A 326 -2.47 0.46 -30.95
C ARG A 326 -2.18 -1.03 -30.74
N GLY A 327 -2.14 -1.47 -29.47
CA GLY A 327 -1.94 -2.87 -29.09
C GLY A 327 -3.18 -3.76 -29.24
N ASN A 328 -4.33 -3.22 -29.68
CA ASN A 328 -5.62 -3.92 -29.74
C ASN A 328 -5.97 -4.65 -28.43
N LEU A 329 -5.71 -4.01 -27.29
CA LEU A 329 -5.95 -4.63 -26.00
C LEU A 329 -7.45 -4.88 -25.81
N PRO A 330 -7.87 -6.09 -25.36
CA PRO A 330 -9.25 -6.34 -24.98
C PRO A 330 -9.69 -5.41 -23.85
N THR A 331 -10.95 -4.95 -23.87
CA THR A 331 -11.52 -4.06 -22.85
C THR A 331 -11.33 -4.58 -21.42
N GLU A 332 -11.38 -5.89 -21.22
CA GLU A 332 -11.11 -6.48 -19.91
C GLU A 332 -9.69 -6.24 -19.40
N ALA A 333 -8.69 -6.21 -20.29
CA ALA A 333 -7.31 -5.94 -19.95
C ALA A 333 -7.07 -4.43 -19.76
N ARG A 334 -7.71 -3.57 -20.57
CA ARG A 334 -7.68 -2.10 -20.44
C ARG A 334 -8.19 -1.66 -19.06
N THR A 335 -9.41 -2.06 -18.73
CA THR A 335 -10.05 -1.73 -17.44
C THR A 335 -9.28 -2.30 -16.25
N ALA A 336 -8.67 -3.48 -16.37
CA ALA A 336 -7.82 -4.04 -15.33
C ALA A 336 -6.51 -3.27 -15.15
N ALA A 337 -5.89 -2.85 -16.25
CA ALA A 337 -4.65 -2.07 -16.23
C ALA A 337 -4.86 -0.69 -15.59
N ASP A 338 -5.99 -0.04 -15.86
CA ASP A 338 -6.30 1.26 -15.25
C ASP A 338 -6.85 1.14 -13.83
N LEU A 339 -7.54 0.04 -13.47
CA LEU A 339 -7.80 -0.26 -12.06
C LEU A 339 -6.48 -0.45 -11.28
N ALA A 340 -5.47 -1.09 -11.88
CA ALA A 340 -4.16 -1.22 -11.28
C ALA A 340 -3.47 0.15 -11.10
N LEU A 341 -3.60 1.05 -12.07
CA LEU A 341 -3.11 2.42 -11.97
C LEU A 341 -3.81 3.20 -10.85
N VAL A 342 -5.15 3.20 -10.82
CA VAL A 342 -5.94 3.85 -9.74
C VAL A 342 -5.50 3.33 -8.38
N TRP A 343 -5.42 2.00 -8.23
CA TRP A 343 -4.99 1.39 -6.97
C TRP A 343 -3.57 1.81 -6.58
N ALA A 344 -2.62 1.80 -7.52
CA ALA A 344 -1.24 2.20 -7.25
C ALA A 344 -1.10 3.68 -6.84
N MET A 345 -1.92 4.56 -7.40
CA MET A 345 -1.90 6.00 -7.08
C MET A 345 -2.59 6.35 -5.76
N ASN A 346 -3.54 5.54 -5.30
CA ASN A 346 -4.40 5.91 -4.17
C ASN A 346 -4.19 5.05 -2.90
N ALA A 347 -3.90 3.75 -3.04
CA ALA A 347 -3.90 2.84 -1.89
C ALA A 347 -2.81 3.15 -0.83
N ASN A 348 -1.78 3.89 -1.24
CA ASN A 348 -0.68 4.30 -0.37
C ASN A 348 -0.91 5.68 0.22
N ALA A 349 -0.82 6.71 -0.62
CA ALA A 349 -0.78 8.11 -0.21
C ALA A 349 -2.00 8.47 0.65
N ASN A 350 -3.21 8.12 0.20
CA ASN A 350 -4.46 8.48 0.87
C ASN A 350 -4.52 7.96 2.32
N VAL A 351 -4.01 6.75 2.55
CA VAL A 351 -3.95 6.12 3.88
C VAL A 351 -2.83 6.72 4.73
N LEU A 352 -1.68 6.98 4.12
CA LEU A 352 -0.51 7.52 4.82
C LEU A 352 -0.70 8.99 5.22
N VAL A 353 -1.41 9.80 4.41
CA VAL A 353 -1.82 11.17 4.79
C VAL A 353 -2.64 11.13 6.09
N ALA A 354 -3.60 10.20 6.20
CA ALA A 354 -4.41 10.05 7.41
C ALA A 354 -3.57 9.66 8.63
N TRP A 355 -2.63 8.73 8.47
CA TRP A 355 -1.70 8.34 9.55
C TRP A 355 -0.79 9.49 9.97
N MET A 356 -0.28 10.26 9.01
CA MET A 356 0.59 11.40 9.28
C MET A 356 -0.16 12.47 10.08
N ILE A 357 -1.40 12.81 9.69
CA ILE A 357 -2.26 13.74 10.43
C ILE A 357 -2.57 13.20 11.82
N TRP A 358 -2.92 11.92 11.93
CA TRP A 358 -3.17 11.27 13.22
C TRP A 358 -1.98 11.40 14.16
N GLU A 359 -0.79 11.02 13.71
CA GLU A 359 0.42 11.02 14.54
C GLU A 359 0.87 12.41 14.94
N ILE A 360 0.85 13.37 14.01
CA ILE A 360 1.18 14.76 14.31
C ILE A 360 0.21 15.33 15.34
N SER A 361 -1.09 15.07 15.19
CA SER A 361 -2.14 15.64 16.04
C SER A 361 -2.17 15.05 17.45
N ARG A 362 -1.53 13.89 17.67
CA ARG A 362 -1.41 13.27 18.99
C ARG A 362 -0.53 14.06 19.95
N ASP A 363 0.42 14.82 19.42
CA ASP A 363 1.34 15.64 20.19
C ASP A 363 1.08 17.13 19.90
N ALA A 364 0.52 17.80 20.91
CA ALA A 364 0.17 19.22 20.83
C ALA A 364 1.40 20.13 20.59
N VAL A 365 2.60 19.70 20.99
CA VAL A 365 3.84 20.44 20.73
C VAL A 365 4.26 20.23 19.29
N LEU A 366 4.24 18.98 18.81
CA LEU A 366 4.63 18.64 17.44
C LEU A 366 3.75 19.33 16.40
N VAL A 367 2.42 19.34 16.60
CA VAL A 367 1.51 19.99 15.65
C VAL A 367 1.77 21.50 15.55
N GLU A 368 2.06 22.18 16.65
CA GLU A 368 2.39 23.61 16.62
C GLU A 368 3.76 23.86 15.98
N GLN A 369 4.78 23.05 16.28
CA GLN A 369 6.08 23.15 15.61
C GLN A 369 5.98 22.98 14.10
N ILE A 370 5.20 22.00 13.63
CA ILE A 370 4.96 21.80 12.20
C ILE A 370 4.16 22.96 11.61
N ARG A 371 3.14 23.47 12.32
CA ARG A 371 2.36 24.65 11.88
C ARG A 371 3.23 25.89 11.70
N GLU A 372 4.12 26.16 12.66
CA GLU A 372 5.09 27.26 12.57
C GLU A 372 6.03 27.07 11.37
N GLU A 373 6.49 25.83 11.14
CA GLU A 373 7.38 25.48 10.04
C GLU A 373 6.72 25.65 8.65
N ILE A 374 5.45 25.29 8.50
CA ILE A 374 4.72 25.34 7.21
C ILE A 374 4.08 26.69 6.92
N ALA A 375 3.88 27.55 7.93
CA ALA A 375 3.17 28.84 7.79
C ALA A 375 3.69 29.75 6.65
N PRO A 376 5.01 29.81 6.35
CA PRO A 376 5.51 30.59 5.22
C PRO A 376 5.12 30.03 3.84
N TYR A 377 4.75 28.76 3.77
CA TYR A 377 4.54 28.01 2.53
C TYR A 377 3.07 27.65 2.28
N VAL A 378 2.21 27.75 3.30
CA VAL A 378 0.77 27.54 3.17
C VAL A 378 0.06 28.78 3.73
N ARG A 379 -0.57 29.57 2.84
CA ARG A 379 -1.31 30.77 3.23
C ARG A 379 -2.80 30.53 3.13
N VAL A 380 -3.46 30.63 4.28
CA VAL A 380 -4.92 30.62 4.42
C VAL A 380 -5.35 32.03 4.75
N ALA A 381 -6.38 32.53 4.08
CA ALA A 381 -6.94 33.84 4.38
C ALA A 381 -8.43 33.73 4.68
N GLN A 382 -8.88 34.51 5.66
CA GLN A 382 -10.30 34.73 5.88
C GLN A 382 -10.76 35.81 4.88
N PRO A 383 -11.65 35.49 3.92
CA PRO A 383 -12.13 36.49 2.98
C PRO A 383 -12.89 37.61 3.69
N VAL A 384 -12.87 38.81 3.10
CA VAL A 384 -13.61 39.97 3.60
C VAL A 384 -15.10 39.66 3.51
N ASN A 385 -15.80 39.77 4.64
CA ASN A 385 -17.21 39.46 4.71
C ASN A 385 -18.07 40.72 4.51
N ASP A 386 -18.34 41.03 3.24
CA ASP A 386 -19.19 42.16 2.83
C ASP A 386 -20.69 41.91 3.10
N PHE A 387 -21.07 40.67 3.45
CA PHE A 387 -22.46 40.27 3.75
C PHE A 387 -22.82 40.43 5.24
N GLY A 388 -21.88 40.90 6.07
CA GLY A 388 -22.04 41.07 7.50
C GLY A 388 -21.95 39.76 8.31
N GLY A 389 -21.86 39.87 9.63
CA GLY A 389 -21.58 38.72 10.52
C GLY A 389 -22.64 37.61 10.56
N ALA A 390 -23.76 37.77 9.86
CA ALA A 390 -24.80 36.76 9.73
C ALA A 390 -24.48 35.69 8.67
N VAL A 391 -23.65 36.01 7.67
CA VAL A 391 -23.20 35.07 6.64
C VAL A 391 -21.75 34.73 6.95
N TRP A 392 -21.48 33.49 7.35
CA TRP A 392 -20.11 33.05 7.54
C TRP A 392 -19.49 32.72 6.17
N LEU A 393 -18.27 33.22 5.93
CA LEU A 393 -17.48 32.85 4.76
C LEU A 393 -16.36 31.91 5.19
N ALA A 394 -16.11 30.87 4.40
CA ALA A 394 -15.03 29.95 4.71
C ALA A 394 -13.65 30.56 4.46
N PRO A 395 -12.62 30.22 5.25
CA PRO A 395 -11.24 30.53 4.91
C PRO A 395 -10.87 29.94 3.56
N GLU A 396 -10.17 30.73 2.74
CA GLU A 396 -9.71 30.34 1.42
C GLU A 396 -8.22 29.94 1.47
N LEU A 397 -7.88 28.86 0.77
CA LEU A 397 -6.49 28.47 0.55
C LEU A 397 -5.91 29.30 -0.61
N GLU A 398 -5.26 30.41 -0.28
CA GLU A 398 -4.72 31.33 -1.29
C GLU A 398 -3.48 30.75 -1.97
N TYR A 399 -2.56 30.18 -1.19
CA TYR A 399 -1.22 29.85 -1.68
C TYR A 399 -0.64 28.59 -1.03
N VAL A 400 0.03 27.78 -1.86
CA VAL A 400 0.82 26.62 -1.44
C VAL A 400 2.15 26.62 -2.21
N ASP A 401 3.27 26.76 -1.51
CA ASP A 401 4.63 26.60 -2.03
C ASP A 401 5.12 25.17 -1.79
N LEU A 402 4.90 24.29 -2.77
CA LEU A 402 5.31 22.90 -2.67
C LEU A 402 6.84 22.75 -2.60
N ASP A 403 7.60 23.53 -3.36
CA ASP A 403 9.07 23.45 -3.34
C ASP A 403 9.60 23.89 -1.97
N GLY A 404 8.98 24.91 -1.36
CA GLY A 404 9.23 25.32 0.03
C GLY A 404 8.94 24.21 1.04
N LEU A 405 7.76 23.57 0.97
CA LEU A 405 7.40 22.44 1.84
C LEU A 405 8.41 21.28 1.73
N LEU A 406 8.88 20.98 0.51
CA LEU A 406 9.81 19.87 0.27
C LEU A 406 11.24 20.16 0.74
N THR A 407 11.70 21.41 0.65
CA THR A 407 13.12 21.76 0.84
C THR A 407 13.41 22.52 2.13
N LYS A 408 12.39 23.14 2.75
CA LYS A 408 12.55 24.04 3.89
C LYS A 408 11.68 23.67 5.09
N CYS A 409 10.95 22.55 5.04
CA CYS A 409 10.19 22.00 6.18
C CYS A 409 10.77 20.65 6.63
N PRO A 410 11.97 20.62 7.25
CA PRO A 410 12.63 19.39 7.65
C PRO A 410 11.84 18.59 8.70
N LEU A 411 11.10 19.21 9.61
CA LEU A 411 10.30 18.48 10.60
C LEU A 411 9.08 17.81 9.95
N LEU A 412 8.38 18.49 9.04
CA LEU A 412 7.32 17.90 8.23
C LEU A 412 7.85 16.73 7.39
N MET A 413 9.01 16.88 6.75
CA MET A 413 9.66 15.81 5.99
C MET A 413 10.11 14.65 6.89
N GLY A 414 10.59 14.93 8.11
CA GLY A 414 10.88 13.91 9.12
C GLY A 414 9.62 13.13 9.52
N ALA A 415 8.48 13.81 9.67
CA ALA A 415 7.19 13.20 9.97
C ALA A 415 6.68 12.35 8.80
N TYR A 416 6.92 12.77 7.56
CA TYR A 416 6.67 11.94 6.37
C TYR A 416 7.46 10.63 6.42
N ILE A 417 8.78 10.69 6.62
CA ILE A 417 9.64 9.49 6.66
C ILE A 417 9.24 8.57 7.83
N GLU A 418 8.94 9.14 8.99
CA GLU A 418 8.52 8.36 10.16
C GLU A 418 7.15 7.70 9.95
N THR A 419 6.24 8.37 9.23
CA THR A 419 4.96 7.76 8.81
C THR A 419 5.22 6.56 7.90
N LEU A 420 6.12 6.67 6.93
CA LEU A 420 6.48 5.54 6.07
C LEU A 420 7.10 4.39 6.86
N ARG A 421 7.90 4.68 7.88
CA ARG A 421 8.53 3.66 8.72
C ARG A 421 7.51 2.84 9.49
N LEU A 422 6.52 3.50 10.07
CA LEU A 422 5.54 2.84 10.93
C LEU A 422 4.38 2.22 10.15
N TYR A 423 3.97 2.85 9.05
CA TYR A 423 2.70 2.55 8.37
C TYR A 423 2.82 2.10 6.93
N ALA A 424 3.94 2.36 6.24
CA ALA A 424 4.22 1.71 4.97
C ALA A 424 4.94 0.37 5.21
N GLY A 425 4.77 -0.57 4.29
CA GLY A 425 5.37 -1.89 4.46
C GLY A 425 5.61 -2.59 3.13
N ALA A 426 6.28 -1.88 2.22
CA ALA A 426 6.58 -2.35 0.87
C ALA A 426 7.16 -3.77 0.90
N TRP A 427 6.63 -4.60 0.02
CA TRP A 427 7.01 -6.00 -0.10
C TRP A 427 7.63 -6.21 -1.47
N LEU A 428 8.96 -6.23 -1.53
CA LEU A 428 9.68 -6.46 -2.79
C LEU A 428 9.80 -7.96 -3.04
N MET A 429 9.57 -8.40 -4.28
CA MET A 429 9.73 -9.80 -4.67
C MET A 429 10.58 -9.92 -5.93
N ARG A 430 11.52 -10.87 -5.91
CA ARG A 430 12.25 -11.31 -7.11
C ARG A 430 12.19 -12.82 -7.22
N LYS A 431 12.30 -13.34 -8.43
CA LYS A 431 12.56 -14.75 -8.72
C LYS A 431 13.96 -14.87 -9.28
N VAL A 432 14.75 -15.75 -8.68
CA VAL A 432 16.12 -16.03 -9.10
C VAL A 432 16.09 -16.83 -10.39
N ALA A 433 16.52 -16.21 -11.49
CA ALA A 433 16.60 -16.82 -12.81
C ALA A 433 17.89 -17.64 -13.00
N LYS A 434 18.98 -17.26 -12.30
CA LYS A 434 20.28 -17.96 -12.27
C LYS A 434 20.84 -17.92 -10.85
N ASP A 435 21.54 -18.97 -10.45
CA ASP A 435 22.24 -19.03 -9.15
C ASP A 435 23.01 -17.72 -8.89
N VAL A 436 22.79 -17.12 -7.72
CA VAL A 436 23.41 -15.85 -7.33
C VAL A 436 23.88 -15.92 -5.89
N VAL A 437 25.05 -15.34 -5.63
CA VAL A 437 25.58 -15.18 -4.28
C VAL A 437 25.34 -13.73 -3.85
N ILE A 438 24.71 -13.55 -2.70
CA ILE A 438 24.51 -12.26 -2.05
C ILE A 438 25.36 -12.18 -0.77
N SER A 439 25.73 -10.97 -0.38
CA SER A 439 26.68 -10.74 0.72
C SER A 439 26.45 -9.39 1.37
N GLU A 440 26.84 -9.27 2.64
CA GLU A 440 26.88 -7.98 3.31
C GLU A 440 28.30 -7.42 3.29
N PRO A 441 28.50 -6.11 3.01
CA PRO A 441 29.81 -5.49 3.13
C PRO A 441 30.41 -5.71 4.52
N GLY A 442 31.65 -6.19 4.58
CA GLY A 442 32.37 -6.41 5.84
C GLY A 442 32.04 -7.72 6.57
N LYS A 443 31.14 -8.56 6.05
CA LYS A 443 30.90 -9.92 6.57
C LYS A 443 31.51 -10.98 5.64
N GLU A 444 32.19 -11.96 6.22
CA GLU A 444 32.75 -13.10 5.47
C GLU A 444 31.66 -14.07 4.97
N GLN A 445 30.53 -14.14 5.70
CA GLN A 445 29.43 -15.02 5.35
C GLN A 445 28.69 -14.49 4.11
N THR A 446 28.63 -15.33 3.08
CA THR A 446 27.88 -15.09 1.84
C THR A 446 26.75 -16.12 1.70
N TYR A 447 25.70 -15.78 0.96
CA TYR A 447 24.53 -16.64 0.77
C TYR A 447 24.27 -16.97 -0.69
N LEU A 448 24.21 -18.26 -1.02
CA LEU A 448 23.83 -18.76 -2.33
C LEU A 448 22.32 -18.91 -2.43
N LEU A 449 21.72 -18.14 -3.33
CA LEU A 449 20.33 -18.26 -3.74
C LEU A 449 20.27 -19.05 -5.05
N LYS A 450 19.62 -20.22 -5.01
CA LYS A 450 19.50 -21.11 -6.16
C LYS A 450 18.46 -20.63 -7.17
N GLN A 451 18.68 -20.95 -8.44
CA GLN A 451 17.69 -20.78 -9.51
C GLN A 451 16.32 -21.32 -9.09
N GLY A 452 15.27 -20.55 -9.38
CA GLY A 452 13.89 -20.86 -9.02
C GLY A 452 13.46 -20.38 -7.64
N THR A 453 14.38 -19.93 -6.79
CA THR A 453 14.07 -19.36 -5.47
C THR A 453 13.32 -18.03 -5.63
N TYR A 454 12.24 -17.86 -4.87
CA TYR A 454 11.58 -16.57 -4.70
C TYR A 454 12.25 -15.83 -3.55
N VAL A 455 12.65 -14.59 -3.76
CA VAL A 455 13.23 -13.73 -2.72
C VAL A 455 12.21 -12.68 -2.36
N HIS A 456 11.97 -12.51 -1.06
CA HIS A 456 11.04 -11.55 -0.49
C HIS A 456 11.82 -10.60 0.41
N CYS A 457 11.65 -9.30 0.22
CA CYS A 457 12.23 -8.29 1.10
C CYS A 457 11.10 -7.49 1.77
N PRO A 458 10.49 -8.03 2.84
CA PRO A 458 9.51 -7.29 3.63
C PRO A 458 10.21 -6.17 4.43
N GLN A 459 9.98 -4.91 4.05
CA GLN A 459 10.64 -3.77 4.71
C GLN A 459 10.25 -3.64 6.18
N ASP A 460 9.03 -4.02 6.56
CA ASP A 460 8.52 -3.89 7.92
C ASP A 460 9.26 -4.75 8.96
N LEU A 461 9.98 -5.79 8.54
CA LEU A 461 10.86 -6.54 9.43
C LEU A 461 12.09 -5.72 9.86
N HIS A 462 12.57 -4.83 8.99
CA HIS A 462 13.67 -3.90 9.22
C HIS A 462 13.21 -2.59 9.87
N GLN A 463 12.13 -2.00 9.36
CA GLN A 463 11.63 -0.68 9.78
C GLN A 463 11.24 -0.61 11.27
N LEU A 464 10.94 -1.76 11.87
CA LEU A 464 10.59 -1.90 13.30
C LEU A 464 11.70 -2.60 14.10
N ASP A 465 12.91 -2.62 13.60
CA ASP A 465 14.05 -3.25 14.25
C ASP A 465 14.64 -2.36 15.35
N PRO A 466 14.61 -2.76 16.64
CA PRO A 466 15.25 -2.00 17.70
C PRO A 466 16.78 -1.91 17.58
N GLU A 467 17.43 -2.75 16.76
CA GLU A 467 18.88 -2.62 16.50
C GLU A 467 19.20 -1.42 15.58
N TYR A 468 18.23 -0.97 14.78
CA TYR A 468 18.40 0.14 13.84
C TYR A 468 17.63 1.40 14.25
N PHE A 469 16.54 1.25 15.01
CA PHE A 469 15.68 2.35 15.42
C PHE A 469 15.36 2.23 16.91
N ASP A 470 15.89 3.16 17.72
CA ASP A 470 15.53 3.28 19.13
C ASP A 470 14.02 3.54 19.27
N ASP A 471 13.39 2.89 20.25
CA ASP A 471 11.93 2.91 20.47
C ASP A 471 11.15 2.74 19.15
N PRO A 472 11.32 1.60 18.45
CA PRO A 472 10.91 1.46 17.04
C PRO A 472 9.39 1.50 16.83
N LYS A 473 8.59 1.53 17.89
CA LYS A 473 7.12 1.63 17.80
C LYS A 473 6.61 3.04 18.04
N GLU A 474 7.45 3.94 18.55
CA GLU A 474 7.09 5.33 18.80
C GLU A 474 7.28 6.15 17.53
N PHE A 475 6.41 7.14 17.34
CA PHE A 475 6.47 8.09 16.24
C PHE A 475 7.38 9.25 16.64
N ILE A 476 8.61 9.25 16.13
CA ILE A 476 9.63 10.27 16.46
C ILE A 476 10.16 10.89 15.15
N PRO A 477 9.52 11.93 14.60
CA PRO A 477 9.97 12.61 13.36
C PRO A 477 11.42 13.09 13.40
N GLN A 478 11.85 13.56 14.57
CA GLN A 478 13.16 14.19 14.77
C GLN A 478 14.31 13.22 14.55
N ARG A 479 14.08 11.89 14.59
CA ARG A 479 15.13 10.89 14.36
C ARG A 479 15.75 10.98 12.95
N HIS A 480 15.00 11.51 11.99
CA HIS A 480 15.41 11.66 10.60
C HIS A 480 15.99 13.04 10.29
N VAL A 481 15.93 13.97 11.24
CA VAL A 481 16.37 15.35 11.08
C VAL A 481 17.75 15.52 11.70
N HIS A 482 18.70 15.96 10.89
CA HIS A 482 20.09 16.16 11.29
C HIS A 482 20.49 17.61 11.07
N GLU A 483 21.28 18.14 11.99
CA GLU A 483 21.89 19.46 11.81
C GLU A 483 23.25 19.28 11.11
N THR A 484 23.39 19.88 9.94
CA THR A 484 24.60 19.83 9.11
C THR A 484 25.02 21.23 8.76
N GLU A 485 26.32 21.50 8.83
CA GLU A 485 26.89 22.76 8.38
C GLU A 485 26.90 22.82 6.85
N ASP A 486 26.35 23.89 6.27
CA ASP A 486 26.40 24.13 4.84
C ASP A 486 27.78 24.61 4.38
N LYS A 487 27.95 24.77 3.06
CA LYS A 487 29.23 25.25 2.48
C LYS A 487 29.62 26.66 2.92
N GLN A 488 28.71 27.40 3.56
CA GLN A 488 28.87 28.79 3.98
C GLN A 488 29.03 28.90 5.51
N GLY A 489 29.08 27.78 6.23
CA GLY A 489 29.23 27.72 7.68
C GLY A 489 27.93 27.91 8.47
N SER A 490 26.78 27.90 7.80
CA SER A 490 25.47 28.00 8.46
C SER A 490 24.93 26.62 8.80
N MET A 491 24.39 26.47 10.01
CA MET A 491 23.73 25.23 10.42
C MET A 491 22.38 25.09 9.70
N VAL A 492 22.26 24.04 8.89
CA VAL A 492 21.04 23.71 8.15
C VAL A 492 20.53 22.35 8.62
N ARG A 493 19.22 22.26 8.84
CA ARG A 493 18.55 20.99 9.11
C ARG A 493 18.34 20.23 7.82
N THR A 494 18.98 19.07 7.69
CA THR A 494 18.82 18.16 6.56
C THR A 494 18.13 16.88 7.02
N VAL A 495 17.38 16.26 6.11
CA VAL A 495 16.63 15.05 6.40
C VAL A 495 17.29 13.87 5.70
N LYS A 496 17.48 12.76 6.43
CA LYS A 496 18.04 11.52 5.89
C LYS A 496 17.09 10.36 6.12
N THR A 497 17.09 9.42 5.18
CA THR A 497 16.34 8.16 5.30
C THR A 497 17.21 7.01 5.83
N ASP A 498 18.51 7.22 6.01
CA ASP A 498 19.48 6.19 6.44
C ASP A 498 19.30 4.84 5.72
N THR A 499 19.00 3.76 6.45
CA THR A 499 18.82 2.40 5.92
C THR A 499 17.41 2.17 5.35
N MET A 500 16.51 3.12 5.54
CA MET A 500 15.14 3.08 5.04
C MET A 500 15.10 3.26 3.53
N LYS A 501 14.43 2.31 2.86
CA LYS A 501 14.04 2.43 1.46
C LYS A 501 12.57 2.08 1.32
N PRO A 502 11.67 2.98 1.79
CA PRO A 502 10.23 2.72 1.79
C PRO A 502 9.67 2.66 0.37
N TYR A 503 10.31 3.37 -0.56
CA TYR A 503 10.09 3.27 -1.99
C TYR A 503 11.40 2.89 -2.65
N ASP A 504 11.37 1.81 -3.45
CA ASP A 504 12.48 1.40 -4.29
C ASP A 504 11.97 1.38 -5.73
N GLU A 505 12.78 1.87 -6.67
CA GLU A 505 12.52 1.88 -8.11
C GLU A 505 12.17 0.46 -8.64
N ALA A 506 12.57 -0.59 -7.93
CA ALA A 506 12.25 -1.98 -8.25
C ALA A 506 10.82 -2.43 -7.92
N SER A 507 9.98 -1.59 -7.29
CA SER A 507 8.61 -1.94 -6.94
C SER A 507 7.62 -1.51 -8.04
N LEU A 508 7.27 -2.46 -8.91
CA LEU A 508 6.23 -2.29 -9.94
C LEU A 508 4.86 -1.82 -9.42
N LEU A 509 4.58 -2.02 -8.14
CA LEU A 509 3.30 -1.72 -7.51
C LEU A 509 3.28 -0.39 -6.74
N SER A 510 4.43 0.25 -6.52
CA SER A 510 4.53 1.55 -5.84
C SER A 510 5.13 2.60 -6.78
N GLY A 511 4.68 2.59 -8.03
CA GLY A 511 5.18 3.44 -9.10
C GLY A 511 4.83 4.91 -8.93
N SER A 512 5.44 5.58 -7.94
CA SER A 512 5.94 6.97 -7.95
C SER A 512 6.16 7.47 -6.51
N SER A 513 7.35 7.19 -5.96
CA SER A 513 7.79 7.76 -4.68
C SER A 513 7.61 9.29 -4.62
N GLU A 514 7.80 9.96 -5.75
CA GLU A 514 7.70 11.42 -5.85
C GLU A 514 6.26 11.95 -5.80
N PHE A 515 5.30 11.28 -6.44
CA PHE A 515 3.89 11.70 -6.36
C PHE A 515 3.34 11.50 -4.95
N THR A 516 3.59 10.32 -4.35
CA THR A 516 3.18 10.03 -2.98
C THR A 516 3.80 11.02 -2.00
N LEU A 517 5.09 11.36 -2.18
CA LEU A 517 5.74 12.41 -1.40
C LEU A 517 4.99 13.73 -1.52
N ARG A 518 4.71 14.21 -2.73
CA ARG A 518 4.04 15.50 -2.94
C ARG A 518 2.66 15.54 -2.27
N GLU A 519 1.85 14.48 -2.40
CA GLU A 519 0.56 14.40 -1.72
C GLU A 519 0.70 14.41 -0.19
N MET A 520 1.63 13.61 0.36
CA MET A 520 1.88 13.56 1.79
C MET A 520 2.50 14.84 2.36
N MET A 521 3.01 15.74 1.53
CA MET A 521 3.44 17.07 1.96
C MET A 521 2.31 18.10 1.85
N ILE A 522 1.56 18.09 0.74
CA ILE A 522 0.48 19.06 0.49
C ILE A 522 -0.68 18.85 1.47
N TYR A 523 -1.25 17.65 1.51
CA TYR A 523 -2.51 17.42 2.23
C TYR A 523 -2.38 17.64 3.75
N PRO A 524 -1.38 17.06 4.45
CA PRO A 524 -1.20 17.34 5.87
C PRO A 524 -0.92 18.83 6.14
N ALA A 525 -0.06 19.48 5.34
CA ALA A 525 0.25 20.89 5.55
C ALA A 525 -1.00 21.79 5.41
N VAL A 526 -1.81 21.55 4.38
CA VAL A 526 -3.07 22.28 4.16
C VAL A 526 -4.09 21.97 5.25
N MET A 527 -4.34 20.69 5.55
CA MET A 527 -5.34 20.30 6.57
C MET A 527 -4.98 20.80 7.96
N LEU A 528 -3.71 20.72 8.37
CA LEU A 528 -3.24 21.21 9.68
C LEU A 528 -3.25 22.75 9.77
N SER A 529 -3.26 23.45 8.63
CA SER A 529 -3.37 24.91 8.57
C SER A 529 -4.81 25.40 8.76
N LEU A 530 -5.81 24.64 8.29
CA LEU A 530 -7.24 25.03 8.38
C LEU A 530 -8.00 24.36 9.53
N TYR A 531 -7.56 23.19 10.00
CA TYR A 531 -8.29 22.37 10.95
C TYR A 531 -7.44 21.95 12.14
N GLU A 532 -8.12 21.69 13.25
CA GLU A 532 -7.60 21.03 14.43
C GLU A 532 -8.23 19.65 14.57
N PHE A 533 -7.39 18.64 14.72
CA PHE A 533 -7.77 17.25 14.95
C PHE A 533 -7.48 16.90 16.40
N LEU A 534 -8.50 16.45 17.12
CA LEU A 534 -8.47 16.29 18.56
C LEU A 534 -8.98 14.90 18.95
N ALA A 535 -8.43 14.35 20.02
CA ALA A 535 -9.04 13.20 20.66
C ALA A 535 -10.44 13.56 21.16
N PRO A 536 -11.44 12.66 21.02
CA PRO A 536 -12.75 12.87 21.62
C PRO A 536 -12.67 13.14 23.13
N GLU A 537 -13.52 14.04 23.64
CA GLU A 537 -13.48 14.46 25.04
C GLU A 537 -13.51 13.25 26.00
N GLY A 538 -12.60 13.26 26.98
CA GLY A 538 -12.48 12.21 27.98
C GLY A 538 -11.92 10.87 27.50
N LYS A 539 -11.66 10.68 26.20
CA LYS A 539 -11.14 9.41 25.66
C LYS A 539 -9.62 9.39 25.46
N GLY A 540 -9.01 10.56 25.22
CA GLY A 540 -7.59 10.66 24.85
C GLY A 540 -7.27 9.94 23.52
N TRP A 541 -5.99 9.90 23.15
CA TRP A 541 -5.54 9.25 21.92
C TRP A 541 -5.35 7.74 22.14
N ALA A 542 -6.38 6.94 21.87
CA ALA A 542 -6.27 5.50 21.91
C ALA A 542 -5.50 4.96 20.70
N LEU A 543 -4.39 4.27 20.92
CA LEU A 543 -3.62 3.64 19.85
C LEU A 543 -4.47 2.59 19.11
N PRO A 544 -4.72 2.76 17.80
CA PRO A 544 -5.53 1.82 17.05
C PRO A 544 -4.80 0.47 16.91
N GLN A 545 -5.55 -0.62 16.99
CA GLN A 545 -5.04 -1.91 16.53
C GLN A 545 -4.90 -1.87 15.02
N ILE A 546 -3.75 -2.30 14.52
CA ILE A 546 -3.41 -2.25 13.10
C ILE A 546 -3.53 -3.62 12.42
N GLU A 547 -3.79 -3.62 11.12
CA GLU A 547 -3.66 -4.75 10.20
C GLU A 547 -2.83 -4.32 8.99
N LYS A 548 -1.90 -5.16 8.53
CA LYS A 548 -1.15 -4.89 7.29
C LYS A 548 -1.93 -5.40 6.09
N ARG A 549 -2.18 -4.52 5.12
CA ARG A 549 -2.75 -4.86 3.82
C ARG A 549 -1.66 -5.11 2.79
N ALA A 550 -1.92 -4.76 1.54
CA ALA A 550 -0.96 -4.95 0.45
C ALA A 550 0.24 -4.01 0.58
N ALA A 551 -0.01 -2.73 0.86
CA ALA A 551 1.04 -1.72 0.82
C ALA A 551 1.19 -0.93 2.14
N THR A 552 0.07 -0.65 2.81
CA THR A 552 0.04 0.13 4.06
C THR A 552 -0.66 -0.63 5.18
N ARG A 553 -0.49 -0.13 6.40
CA ARG A 553 -1.22 -0.58 7.58
C ARG A 553 -2.53 0.18 7.71
N HIS A 554 -3.57 -0.49 8.15
CA HIS A 554 -4.89 0.07 8.38
C HIS A 554 -5.32 -0.17 9.82
N PRO A 555 -6.10 0.74 10.42
CA PRO A 555 -6.72 0.50 11.70
C PRO A 555 -7.82 -0.58 11.53
N ARG A 556 -7.93 -1.48 12.50
CA ARG A 556 -8.97 -2.53 12.55
C ARG A 556 -10.34 -1.99 12.96
N ARG A 557 -10.38 -0.79 13.53
CA ARG A 557 -11.57 -0.10 14.01
C ARG A 557 -11.51 1.36 13.55
N PRO A 558 -12.66 2.05 13.45
CA PRO A 558 -12.70 3.46 13.10
C PRO A 558 -11.77 4.32 13.96
N MET A 559 -11.04 5.24 13.33
CA MET A 559 -10.16 6.20 14.02
C MET A 559 -10.98 7.43 14.41
N ALA A 560 -11.74 7.32 15.50
CA ALA A 560 -12.62 8.39 15.97
C ALA A 560 -11.81 9.63 16.39
N VAL A 561 -12.03 10.74 15.68
CA VAL A 561 -11.38 12.04 15.92
C VAL A 561 -12.44 13.14 15.92
N TRP A 562 -12.26 14.14 16.76
CA TRP A 562 -13.03 15.39 16.70
C TRP A 562 -12.28 16.41 15.86
N VAL A 563 -12.95 16.95 14.87
CA VAL A 563 -12.42 17.97 13.97
C VAL A 563 -13.12 19.29 14.26
N ARG A 564 -12.35 20.37 14.32
CA ARG A 564 -12.90 21.73 14.28
C ARG A 564 -12.05 22.62 13.37
N ARG A 565 -12.65 23.71 12.90
CA ARG A 565 -11.92 24.74 12.15
C ARG A 565 -10.94 25.45 13.08
N LYS A 566 -9.73 25.69 12.59
CA LYS A 566 -8.75 26.54 13.26
C LYS A 566 -9.21 27.99 13.17
N LYS A 567 -8.97 28.78 14.22
CA LYS A 567 -9.12 30.23 14.14
C LYS A 567 -7.90 30.77 13.41
N VAL A 568 -8.11 31.25 12.18
CA VAL A 568 -7.07 31.86 11.33
C VAL A 568 -6.80 33.28 11.78
#